data_AF-A0A9W4DXZ2-F1
#
_entry.id   AF-A0A9W4DXZ2-F1
#
_cell.length_a   1.000
_cell.length_b   1.000
_cell.length_c   1.000
_cell.angle_alpha   90.00
_cell.angle_beta   90.00
_cell.angle_gamma   90.00
#
_symmetry.space_group_name_H-M   'P 1'
#
loop_
_entity.id
_entity.type
_entity.pdbx_description
1 polymer ?
#
loop_
_entity_poly.entity_id
_entity_poly.type
_entity_poly.pdbx_seq_one_letter_code
_entity_poly.pdbx_strand_id
1 'polypeptide(L)'
;MDTSDLIAVVSGVLGNLIAVVIAVLSLRRSDKALAQARSATEQGLRRADLALEQAQELARQASEAHWRVEGGATSIAWREQVFALHDRGLSPGQIRRIMHLEDGGDEWEQGNGQIDEIVRDLTRPRPAADGAPAPA
;
A
#
# COMPACT_ATOMS: atom_id res chain seq x y z
N MET A 1 81.53 25.62 -11.45
CA MET A 1 80.10 25.25 -11.42
C MET A 1 79.64 25.35 -12.85
N ASP A 2 79.49 24.19 -13.48
CA ASP A 2 79.31 24.09 -14.93
C ASP A 2 77.87 24.43 -15.31
N THR A 3 77.71 25.01 -16.51
CA THR A 3 76.40 25.42 -17.04
C THR A 3 75.41 24.26 -17.13
N SER A 4 75.89 23.02 -17.27
CA SER A 4 75.10 21.79 -17.23
C SER A 4 74.46 21.51 -15.88
N ASP A 5 75.15 21.75 -14.77
CA ASP A 5 74.62 21.54 -13.42
C ASP A 5 73.53 22.56 -13.09
N LEU A 6 73.71 23.81 -13.52
CA LEU A 6 72.70 24.87 -13.35
C LEU A 6 71.41 24.53 -14.10
N ILE A 7 71.53 24.06 -15.35
CA ILE A 7 70.38 23.67 -16.18
C ILE A 7 69.64 22.48 -15.57
N ALA A 8 70.37 21.49 -15.04
CA ALA A 8 69.76 20.33 -14.36
C ALA A 8 68.97 20.75 -13.11
N VAL A 9 69.55 21.59 -12.24
CA VAL A 9 68.87 22.08 -11.03
C VAL A 9 67.65 22.92 -11.37
N VAL A 10 67.75 23.84 -12.33
CA VAL A 10 66.63 24.70 -12.75
C VAL A 10 65.51 23.87 -13.37
N SER A 11 65.84 22.85 -14.18
CA SER A 11 64.83 21.96 -14.79
C SER A 11 64.07 21.12 -13.76
N GLY A 12 64.76 20.62 -12.72
CA GLY A 12 64.14 19.84 -11.65
C GLY A 12 63.16 20.68 -10.82
N VAL A 13 63.52 21.93 -10.51
CA VAL A 13 62.66 22.88 -9.80
C VAL A 13 61.44 23.25 -10.65
N LEU A 14 61.63 23.53 -11.94
CA LEU A 14 60.55 23.88 -12.86
C LEU A 14 59.56 22.72 -13.03
N GLY A 15 60.05 21.49 -13.16
CA GLY A 15 59.23 20.29 -13.25
C GLY A 15 58.38 20.06 -12.00
N ASN A 16 58.95 20.27 -10.81
CA ASN A 16 58.22 20.16 -9.55
C ASN A 16 57.11 21.22 -9.42
N LEU A 17 57.39 22.46 -9.82
CA LEU A 17 56.37 23.53 -9.82
C LEU A 17 55.18 23.20 -10.72
N ILE A 18 55.44 22.68 -11.92
CA ILE A 18 54.39 22.25 -12.85
C ILE A 18 53.56 21.12 -12.24
N ALA A 19 54.21 20.13 -11.61
CA ALA A 19 53.52 19.02 -10.96
C ALA A 19 52.59 19.50 -9.83
N VAL A 20 53.04 20.45 -9.00
CA VAL A 20 52.22 21.04 -7.94
C VAL A 20 51.00 21.77 -8.53
N VAL A 21 51.18 22.57 -9.59
CA VAL A 21 50.08 23.28 -10.25
C VAL A 21 49.04 22.31 -10.80
N ILE A 22 49.46 21.23 -11.47
CA ILE A 22 48.56 20.20 -11.99
C ILE A 22 47.82 19.51 -10.85
N ALA A 23 48.51 19.15 -9.76
CA ALA A 23 47.89 18.52 -8.59
C ALA A 23 46.80 19.41 -7.98
N VAL A 24 47.07 20.71 -7.83
CA VAL A 24 46.08 21.69 -7.30
C VAL A 24 44.88 21.82 -8.22
N LEU A 25 45.08 21.90 -9.53
CA LEU A 25 43.98 21.97 -10.51
C LEU A 25 43.13 20.69 -10.49
N SER A 26 43.77 19.52 -10.40
CA SER A 26 43.10 18.23 -10.28
C SER A 26 42.26 18.15 -9.01
N LEU A 27 42.82 18.56 -7.86
CA LEU A 27 42.10 18.60 -6.58
C LEU A 27 40.83 19.45 -6.66
N ARG A 28 40.94 20.67 -7.22
CA ARG A 28 39.76 21.54 -7.39
C ARG A 28 38.68 20.93 -8.29
N ARG A 29 39.08 20.19 -9.32
CA ARG A 29 38.13 19.48 -10.19
C ARG A 29 37.47 18.32 -9.45
N SER A 30 38.23 17.58 -8.65
CA SER A 30 37.72 16.50 -7.81
C SER A 30 36.73 17.01 -6.76
N ASP A 31 37.01 18.13 -6.10
CA ASP A 31 36.10 18.72 -5.11
C ASP A 31 34.75 19.11 -5.73
N LYS A 32 34.77 19.70 -6.94
CA LYS A 32 33.55 20.02 -7.69
C LYS A 32 32.78 18.76 -8.09
N ALA A 33 33.48 17.74 -8.57
CA ALA A 33 32.87 16.46 -8.94
C ALA A 33 32.24 15.77 -7.71
N LEU A 34 32.91 15.80 -6.56
CA LEU A 34 32.39 15.25 -5.29
C LEU A 34 31.16 16.03 -4.82
N ALA A 35 31.17 17.36 -4.89
CA ALA A 35 30.01 18.18 -4.54
C ALA A 35 28.81 17.88 -5.45
N GLN A 36 29.04 17.71 -6.76
CA GLN A 36 28.00 17.33 -7.72
C GLN A 36 27.48 15.91 -7.47
N ALA A 37 28.36 14.95 -7.17
CA ALA A 37 27.96 13.59 -6.87
C ALA A 37 27.10 13.52 -5.59
N ARG A 38 27.48 14.26 -4.54
CA ARG A 38 26.69 14.35 -3.29
C ARG A 38 25.31 14.93 -3.54
N SER A 39 25.21 16.04 -4.26
CA SER A 39 23.91 16.66 -4.54
C SER A 39 23.02 15.77 -5.42
N ALA A 40 23.60 15.06 -6.39
CA ALA A 40 22.86 14.09 -7.20
C ALA A 40 22.33 12.93 -6.34
N THR A 41 23.13 12.40 -5.42
CA THR A 41 22.71 11.35 -4.48
C THR A 41 21.63 11.85 -3.53
N GLU A 42 21.77 13.04 -2.95
CA GLU A 42 20.76 13.63 -2.07
C GLU A 42 19.43 13.84 -2.80
N GLN A 43 19.46 14.30 -4.05
CA GLN A 43 18.25 14.41 -4.87
C GLN A 43 17.66 13.04 -5.19
N GLY A 44 18.50 12.03 -5.45
CA GLY A 44 18.07 10.65 -5.66
C GLY A 44 17.34 10.10 -4.44
N LEU A 45 17.90 10.28 -3.24
CA LEU A 45 17.30 9.86 -1.99
C LEU A 45 15.95 10.54 -1.76
N ARG A 46 15.85 11.86 -1.93
CA ARG A 46 14.57 12.58 -1.78
C ARG A 46 13.50 12.09 -2.73
N ARG A 47 13.86 11.77 -3.98
CA ARG A 47 12.90 11.20 -4.95
C ARG A 47 12.48 9.79 -4.56
N ALA A 48 13.40 8.98 -4.03
CA ALA A 48 13.09 7.65 -3.55
C ALA A 48 12.15 7.70 -2.33
N ASP A 49 12.38 8.61 -1.39
CA ASP A 49 11.52 8.80 -0.21
C ASP A 49 10.09 9.17 -0.63
N LEU A 50 9.94 10.13 -1.55
CA LEU A 50 8.63 10.52 -2.09
C LEU A 50 7.93 9.37 -2.83
N ALA A 51 8.67 8.58 -3.59
CA ALA A 51 8.11 7.41 -4.29
C ALA A 51 7.66 6.32 -3.31
N LEU A 52 8.41 6.11 -2.23
CA LEU A 52 8.06 5.16 -1.18
C LEU A 52 6.78 5.59 -0.46
N GLU A 53 6.66 6.87 -0.11
CA GLU A 53 5.47 7.44 0.54
C GLU A 53 4.23 7.26 -0.34
N GLN A 54 4.34 7.54 -1.65
CA GLN A 54 3.25 7.31 -2.61
C GLN A 54 2.86 5.83 -2.72
N ALA A 55 3.85 4.93 -2.76
CA ALA A 55 3.59 3.50 -2.83
C ALA A 55 2.89 2.98 -1.57
N GLN A 56 3.26 3.48 -0.39
CA GLN A 56 2.61 3.13 0.87
C GLN A 56 1.16 3.60 0.92
N GLU A 57 0.89 4.83 0.48
CA GLU A 57 -0.48 5.35 0.44
C GLU A 57 -1.36 4.57 -0.56
N LEU A 58 -0.82 4.23 -1.74
CA LEU A 58 -1.53 3.38 -2.70
C LEU A 58 -1.82 1.99 -2.12
N ALA A 59 -0.86 1.38 -1.42
CA ALA A 59 -1.05 0.10 -0.78
C ALA A 59 -2.12 0.15 0.32
N ARG A 60 -2.17 1.25 1.10
CA ARG A 60 -3.20 1.46 2.11
C ARG A 60 -4.58 1.55 1.48
N GLN A 61 -4.73 2.36 0.43
CA GLN A 61 -5.99 2.49 -0.30
C GLN A 61 -6.43 1.18 -0.95
N ALA A 62 -5.49 0.43 -1.52
CA ALA A 62 -5.76 -0.89 -2.11
C ALA A 62 -6.23 -1.89 -1.05
N SER A 63 -5.60 -1.89 0.13
CA SER A 63 -6.01 -2.72 1.28
C SER A 63 -7.42 -2.35 1.74
N GLU A 64 -7.73 -1.07 1.93
CA GLU A 64 -9.08 -0.61 2.30
C GLU A 64 -10.14 -0.96 1.24
N ALA A 65 -9.79 -0.85 -0.05
CA ALA A 65 -10.68 -1.28 -1.12
C ALA A 65 -10.91 -2.80 -1.10
N HIS A 66 -9.86 -3.58 -0.84
CA HIS A 66 -9.95 -5.02 -0.73
C HIS A 66 -10.86 -5.44 0.42
N TRP A 67 -10.68 -4.87 1.62
CA TRP A 67 -11.52 -5.15 2.79
C TRP A 67 -13.00 -4.84 2.54
N ARG A 68 -13.31 -3.78 1.80
CA ARG A 68 -14.70 -3.46 1.44
C ARG A 68 -15.32 -4.50 0.52
N VAL A 69 -14.56 -4.97 -0.48
CA VAL A 69 -15.06 -5.96 -1.44
C VAL A 69 -15.17 -7.34 -0.80
N GLU A 70 -14.14 -7.78 -0.09
CA GLU A 70 -14.11 -9.07 0.58
C GLU A 70 -15.10 -9.14 1.74
N GLY A 71 -15.21 -8.07 2.53
CA GLY A 71 -16.22 -7.95 3.58
C GLY A 71 -17.64 -8.07 3.01
N GLY A 72 -17.93 -7.33 1.93
CA GLY A 72 -19.23 -7.40 1.26
C GLY A 72 -19.53 -8.80 0.70
N ALA A 73 -18.56 -9.44 0.06
CA ALA A 73 -18.70 -10.81 -0.45
C ALA A 73 -18.96 -11.82 0.69
N THR A 74 -18.26 -11.65 1.82
CA THR A 74 -18.43 -12.48 3.01
C THR A 74 -19.82 -12.31 3.61
N SER A 75 -20.33 -11.07 3.73
CA SER A 75 -21.68 -10.81 4.24
C SER A 75 -22.77 -11.37 3.33
N ILE A 76 -22.58 -11.33 2.00
CA ILE A 76 -23.50 -11.96 1.05
C ILE A 76 -23.49 -13.48 1.24
N ALA A 77 -22.31 -14.11 1.21
CA ALA A 77 -22.18 -15.55 1.37
C ALA A 77 -22.75 -16.05 2.70
N TRP A 78 -22.56 -15.29 3.78
CA TRP A 78 -23.16 -15.53 5.08
C TRP A 78 -24.69 -15.53 5.01
N ARG A 79 -25.29 -14.46 4.47
CA ARG A 79 -26.76 -14.34 4.37
C ARG A 79 -27.38 -15.45 3.52
N GLU A 80 -26.75 -15.82 2.42
CA GLU A 80 -27.20 -16.92 1.56
C GLU A 80 -27.22 -18.26 2.31
N GLN A 81 -26.24 -18.53 3.19
CA GLN A 81 -26.24 -19.73 4.01
C GLN A 81 -27.40 -19.71 5.03
N VAL A 82 -27.68 -18.57 5.64
CA VAL A 82 -28.83 -18.41 6.54
C VAL A 82 -30.14 -18.68 5.81
N PHE A 83 -30.30 -18.14 4.60
CA PHE A 83 -31.45 -18.41 3.73
C PHE A 83 -31.59 -19.91 3.42
N ALA A 84 -30.51 -20.56 2.97
CA ALA A 84 -30.52 -21.97 2.62
C ALA A 84 -30.81 -22.89 3.82
N LEU A 85 -30.43 -22.49 5.04
CA LEU A 85 -30.76 -23.25 6.25
C LEU A 85 -32.20 -22.98 6.71
N HIS A 86 -32.68 -21.74 6.61
CA HIS A 86 -34.06 -21.39 6.87
C HIS A 86 -35.04 -22.12 5.94
N ASP A 87 -34.74 -22.21 4.64
CA ASP A 87 -35.56 -22.92 3.65
C ASP A 87 -35.70 -24.42 3.94
N ARG A 88 -34.77 -24.99 4.73
CA ARG A 88 -34.86 -26.37 5.25
C ARG A 88 -35.73 -26.48 6.51
N GLY A 89 -36.37 -25.40 6.94
CA GLY A 89 -37.25 -25.34 8.11
C GLY A 89 -36.51 -25.21 9.44
N LEU A 90 -35.24 -24.79 9.43
CA LEU A 90 -34.46 -24.64 10.65
C LEU A 90 -34.79 -23.31 11.35
N SER A 91 -34.97 -23.37 12.67
CA SER A 91 -35.12 -22.17 13.50
C SER A 91 -33.80 -21.41 13.62
N PRO A 92 -33.83 -20.09 13.89
CA PRO A 92 -32.61 -19.28 14.05
C PRO A 92 -31.57 -19.86 15.03
N GLY A 93 -32.03 -20.42 16.16
CA GLY A 93 -31.12 -21.06 17.13
C GLY A 93 -30.48 -22.36 16.62
N GLN A 94 -31.13 -23.09 15.71
CA GLN A 94 -30.52 -24.24 15.03
C GLN A 94 -29.51 -23.78 13.98
N ILE A 95 -29.81 -22.71 13.25
CA ILE A 95 -28.90 -22.10 12.28
C ILE A 95 -27.61 -21.65 12.99
N ARG A 96 -27.71 -20.88 14.08
CA ARG A 96 -26.55 -20.45 14.90
C ARG A 96 -25.69 -21.62 15.38
N ARG A 97 -26.33 -22.73 15.80
CA ARG A 97 -25.61 -23.96 16.17
C ARG A 97 -24.90 -24.62 15.00
N ILE A 98 -25.53 -24.71 13.83
CA ILE A 98 -24.92 -25.29 12.62
C ILE A 98 -23.74 -24.44 12.14
N MET A 99 -23.86 -23.12 12.27
CA MET A 99 -22.79 -22.17 11.97
C MET A 99 -21.72 -22.09 13.08
N HIS A 100 -21.84 -22.91 14.14
CA HIS A 100 -20.88 -23.06 15.23
C HIS A 100 -20.43 -21.73 15.87
N LEU A 101 -21.39 -20.84 16.15
CA LEU A 101 -21.11 -19.54 16.75
C LEU A 101 -20.96 -19.66 18.27
N GLU A 102 -19.74 -19.48 18.78
CA GLU A 102 -19.37 -19.69 20.18
C GLU A 102 -20.08 -18.72 21.14
N ASP A 103 -20.27 -17.47 20.72
CA ASP A 103 -20.93 -16.38 21.47
C ASP A 103 -22.41 -16.20 21.09
N GLY A 104 -22.99 -17.13 20.33
CA GLY A 104 -24.32 -16.96 19.76
C GLY A 104 -24.34 -16.12 18.48
N GLY A 105 -23.18 -15.68 17.99
CA GLY A 105 -23.02 -15.00 16.72
C GLY A 105 -22.89 -13.49 16.83
N ASP A 106 -22.73 -12.91 18.02
CA ASP A 106 -22.80 -11.46 18.22
C ASP A 106 -21.81 -10.68 17.33
N GLU A 107 -20.53 -11.07 17.29
CA GLU A 107 -19.54 -10.41 16.42
C GLU A 107 -19.81 -10.65 14.92
N TRP A 108 -20.19 -11.87 14.56
CA TRP A 108 -20.47 -12.25 13.17
C TRP A 108 -21.74 -11.58 12.63
N GLU A 109 -22.80 -11.52 13.43
CA GLU A 109 -24.09 -10.92 13.10
C GLU A 109 -24.01 -9.38 13.07
N GLN A 110 -23.14 -8.76 13.88
CA GLN A 110 -22.92 -7.30 13.82
C GLN A 110 -22.36 -6.85 12.45
N GLY A 111 -21.47 -7.65 11.87
CA GLY A 111 -20.87 -7.36 10.56
C GLY A 111 -21.69 -7.85 9.36
N ASN A 112 -22.44 -8.95 9.51
CA ASN A 112 -23.05 -9.67 8.38
C ASN A 112 -24.59 -9.71 8.41
N GLY A 113 -25.22 -9.16 9.45
CA GLY A 113 -26.66 -9.14 9.65
C GLY A 113 -27.15 -10.21 10.62
N GLN A 114 -28.13 -9.86 11.45
CA GLN A 114 -28.66 -10.75 12.48
C GLN A 114 -29.50 -11.88 11.89
N ILE A 115 -29.25 -13.13 12.31
CA ILE A 115 -29.95 -14.30 11.78
C ILE A 115 -31.46 -14.17 12.04
N ASP A 116 -31.84 -13.67 13.22
CA ASP A 116 -33.24 -13.47 13.59
C ASP A 116 -33.96 -12.45 12.69
N GLU A 117 -33.25 -11.40 12.28
CA GLU A 117 -33.79 -10.35 11.39
C GLU A 117 -33.89 -10.86 9.95
N ILE A 118 -32.82 -11.51 9.46
CA ILE A 118 -32.75 -12.13 8.15
C ILE A 118 -33.92 -13.11 7.96
N VAL A 119 -34.14 -14.01 8.93
CA VAL A 119 -35.24 -14.99 8.90
C VAL A 119 -36.61 -14.32 8.99
N ARG A 120 -36.75 -13.30 9.85
CA ARG A 120 -38.02 -12.56 10.00
C ARG A 120 -38.43 -11.89 8.70
N ASP A 121 -37.49 -11.29 7.98
CA ASP A 121 -37.78 -10.60 6.72
C ASP A 121 -38.24 -11.55 5.62
N LEU A 122 -37.73 -12.79 5.58
CA LEU A 122 -38.23 -13.81 4.65
C LEU A 122 -39.69 -14.22 4.93
N THR A 123 -40.09 -14.15 6.20
CA THR A 123 -41.42 -14.57 6.63
C THR A 123 -42.46 -13.46 6.43
N ARG A 124 -42.03 -12.22 6.22
CA ARG A 124 -42.94 -11.10 5.93
C ARG A 124 -43.57 -11.30 4.54
N PRO A 125 -44.92 -11.30 4.44
CA PRO A 125 -45.57 -11.23 3.15
C PRO A 125 -45.09 -9.97 2.42
N ARG A 126 -44.67 -10.12 1.17
CA ARG A 126 -44.38 -8.96 0.30
C ARG A 126 -45.63 -8.07 0.33
N PRO A 127 -45.52 -6.77 0.68
CA PRO A 127 -46.67 -5.88 0.62
C PRO A 127 -47.26 -5.99 -0.79
N ALA A 128 -48.56 -6.28 -0.87
CA ALA A 128 -49.27 -6.27 -2.13
C ALA A 128 -48.99 -4.90 -2.76
N ALA A 129 -48.56 -4.89 -4.03
CA ALA A 129 -48.46 -3.65 -4.76
C ALA A 129 -49.87 -3.04 -4.81
N ASP A 130 -50.14 -2.07 -3.92
CA ASP A 130 -51.35 -1.27 -3.96
C ASP A 130 -51.38 -0.56 -5.31
N GLY A 131 -52.19 -1.08 -6.24
CA GLY A 131 -52.42 -0.42 -7.53
C GLY A 131 -52.55 -1.29 -8.78
N ALA A 132 -52.81 -2.60 -8.70
CA ALA A 132 -53.27 -3.33 -9.90
C ALA A 132 -54.80 -3.16 -10.04
N PRO A 133 -55.31 -2.48 -11.09
CA PRO A 133 -56.75 -2.39 -11.30
C PRO A 133 -57.32 -3.80 -11.60
N ALA A 134 -58.47 -4.09 -10.98
CA ALA A 134 -59.18 -5.35 -11.18
C ALA A 134 -59.54 -5.55 -12.66
N PRO A 135 -59.41 -6.78 -13.21
CA PRO A 135 -59.83 -7.06 -14.57
C PRO A 135 -61.35 -6.89 -14.72
N ALA A 136 -61.75 -6.19 -15.78
CA ALA A 136 -63.14 -5.96 -16.18
C ALA A 136 -63.84 -7.23 -16.65
#